data_AF-A0A6I6XYI5-F1
#
_entry.id   AF-A0A6I6XYI5-F1
#
_cell.length_a   1.000
_cell.length_b   1.000
_cell.length_c   1.000
_cell.angle_alpha   90.00
_cell.angle_beta   90.00
_cell.angle_gamma   90.00
#
_symmetry.space_group_name_H-M   'P 1'
#
loop_
_entity.id
_entity.type
_entity.pdbx_description
1 polymer ?
#
loop_
_entity_poly.entity_id
_entity_poly.type
_entity_poly.pdbx_seq_one_letter_code
_entity_poly.pdbx_strand_id
1 'polypeptide(L)'
;MTNDALRSEILTRLLHAHPQGLGKELLDNYRGEMAVAGMLKTLQEHGLIQDGSVAVDEDHQISMSYPIKLSSAGVEAAKQVER
;
A
#
# COMPACT_ATOMS: atom_id res chain seq x y z
N MET A 1 -16.25 -0.25 5.74
CA MET A 1 -15.19 -1.20 5.33
C MET A 1 -14.29 -1.43 6.52
N THR A 2 -14.04 -2.68 6.90
CA THR A 2 -13.04 -3.02 7.94
C THR A 2 -11.63 -2.84 7.37
N ASN A 3 -10.66 -2.47 8.22
CA ASN A 3 -9.26 -2.30 7.83
C ASN A 3 -8.68 -3.52 7.09
N ASP A 4 -9.12 -4.73 7.42
CA ASP A 4 -8.72 -5.97 6.73
C ASP A 4 -9.08 -5.99 5.24
N ALA A 5 -10.31 -5.59 4.88
CA ALA A 5 -10.72 -5.59 3.47
C ALA A 5 -9.89 -4.60 2.64
N LEU A 6 -9.58 -3.44 3.21
CA LEU A 6 -8.73 -2.43 2.58
C LEU A 6 -7.29 -2.93 2.44
N ARG A 7 -6.75 -3.55 3.50
CA ARG A 7 -5.41 -4.14 3.50
C ARG A 7 -5.28 -5.19 2.40
N SER A 8 -6.26 -6.08 2.32
CA SER A 8 -6.27 -7.18 1.35
C SER A 8 -6.28 -6.66 -0.08
N GLU A 9 -7.16 -5.71 -0.38
CA GLU A 9 -7.23 -5.11 -1.71
C GLU A 9 -5.93 -4.38 -2.08
N ILE A 10 -5.32 -3.62 -1.16
CA ILE A 10 -4.04 -2.93 -1.41
C ILE A 10 -2.92 -3.96 -1.68
N LEU A 11 -2.84 -5.01 -0.86
CA LEU A 11 -1.86 -6.08 -1.02
C LEU A 11 -2.02 -6.80 -2.37
N THR A 12 -3.24 -7.20 -2.72
CA THR A 12 -3.56 -7.83 -4.01
C THR A 12 -3.22 -6.91 -5.17
N ARG A 13 -3.60 -5.63 -5.13
CA ARG A 13 -3.24 -4.67 -6.19
C ARG A 13 -1.73 -4.51 -6.34
N LEU A 14 -1.01 -4.40 -5.24
CA LEU A 14 0.45 -4.30 -5.26
C LEU A 14 1.12 -5.61 -5.74
N LEU A 15 0.52 -6.76 -5.51
CA LEU A 15 0.99 -8.06 -5.99
C LEU A 15 0.84 -8.19 -7.51
N HIS A 16 -0.31 -7.76 -8.05
CA HIS A 16 -0.58 -7.71 -9.48
C HIS A 16 -0.01 -6.48 -10.18
N ALA A 17 0.65 -5.60 -9.42
CA ALA A 17 1.30 -4.44 -9.99
C ALA A 17 2.39 -4.86 -10.97
N HIS A 18 2.66 -3.99 -11.94
CA HIS A 18 3.78 -4.16 -12.86
C HIS A 18 5.09 -4.34 -12.04
N PRO A 19 6.13 -5.01 -12.55
CA PRO A 19 7.44 -5.11 -11.88
C PRO A 19 8.06 -3.75 -11.51
N GLN A 20 7.53 -2.66 -12.05
CA GLN A 20 7.91 -1.30 -11.70
C GLN A 20 7.22 -0.75 -10.43
N GLY A 21 6.24 -1.45 -9.86
CA GLY A 21 5.42 -1.00 -8.73
C GLY A 21 4.19 -0.19 -9.15
N LEU A 22 3.42 0.31 -8.18
CA LEU A 22 2.29 1.20 -8.43
C LEU A 22 2.65 2.67 -8.21
N GLY A 23 2.19 3.53 -9.12
CA GLY A 23 2.29 4.98 -8.98
C GLY A 23 1.09 5.55 -8.22
N LYS A 24 0.80 6.83 -8.51
CA LYS A 24 -0.37 7.56 -8.00
C LYS A 24 -1.72 6.87 -8.25
N GLU A 25 -1.78 5.95 -9.21
CA GLU A 25 -2.96 5.12 -9.51
C GLU A 25 -3.46 4.28 -8.32
N LEU A 26 -2.59 4.03 -7.34
CA LEU A 26 -2.94 3.36 -6.09
C LEU A 26 -3.87 4.24 -5.23
N LEU A 27 -3.73 5.56 -5.30
CA LEU A 27 -4.61 6.51 -4.61
C LEU A 27 -5.80 6.94 -5.48
N ASP A 28 -5.57 7.21 -6.78
CA ASP A 28 -6.58 7.74 -7.72
C ASP A 28 -7.86 6.88 -7.78
N ASN A 29 -7.74 5.58 -7.53
CA ASN A 29 -8.86 4.64 -7.55
C ASN A 29 -9.65 4.55 -6.24
N TYR A 30 -9.22 5.22 -5.17
CA TYR A 30 -9.86 5.13 -3.85
C TYR A 30 -10.51 6.44 -3.43
N ARG A 31 -11.81 6.38 -3.11
CA ARG A 31 -12.51 7.44 -2.36
C ARG A 31 -12.11 7.36 -0.88
N GLY A 32 -10.89 7.76 -0.56
CA GLY A 32 -10.36 7.70 0.80
C GLY A 32 -8.84 7.63 0.87
N GLU A 33 -8.15 8.61 0.29
CA GLU A 33 -6.68 8.66 0.22
C GLU A 33 -6.03 8.52 1.60
N MET A 34 -6.63 9.11 2.64
CA MET A 34 -6.17 8.98 4.04
C MET A 34 -6.19 7.54 4.55
N ALA A 35 -7.22 6.75 4.19
CA ALA A 35 -7.32 5.36 4.62
C ALA A 35 -6.27 4.50 3.91
N VAL A 36 -6.04 4.75 2.62
CA VAL A 36 -5.00 4.07 1.83
C VAL A 36 -3.61 4.43 2.34
N ALA A 37 -3.34 5.72 2.57
CA ALA A 37 -2.09 6.19 3.14
C ALA A 37 -1.86 5.59 4.54
N GLY A 38 -2.87 5.60 5.42
CA GLY A 38 -2.77 4.96 6.73
C GLY A 38 -2.40 3.47 6.62
N MET A 39 -3.06 2.74 5.71
CA MET A 39 -2.78 1.32 5.48
C MET A 39 -1.37 1.09 4.92
N LEU A 40 -0.96 1.88 3.93
CA LEU A 40 0.39 1.78 3.35
C LEU A 40 1.48 2.09 4.37
N LYS A 41 1.24 3.05 5.27
CA LYS A 41 2.11 3.34 6.41
C LYS A 41 2.28 2.11 7.28
N THR A 42 1.16 1.46 7.65
CA THR A 42 1.21 0.20 8.42
C THR A 42 1.96 -0.89 7.66
N LEU A 43 1.74 -1.08 6.36
CA LEU A 43 2.50 -2.06 5.58
C LEU A 43 4.02 -1.76 5.58
N GLN A 44 4.39 -0.48 5.48
CA GLN A 44 5.79 -0.04 5.56
C GLN A 44 6.41 -0.29 6.94
N GLU A 45 5.69 0.03 8.02
CA GLU A 45 6.12 -0.24 9.40
C GLU A 45 6.30 -1.74 9.68
N HIS A 46 5.51 -2.58 9.01
CA HIS A 46 5.63 -4.04 9.06
C HIS A 46 6.73 -4.60 8.13
N GLY A 47 7.48 -3.76 7.42
CA GLY A 47 8.55 -4.19 6.50
C GLY A 47 8.06 -4.85 5.21
N LEU A 48 6.78 -4.65 4.86
CA LEU A 48 6.15 -5.24 3.67
C LEU A 48 6.36 -4.41 2.41
N ILE A 49 6.85 -3.17 2.54
CA ILE A 49 7.17 -2.26 1.44
C ILE A 49 8.70 -2.22 1.27
N GLN A 50 9.18 -2.45 0.05
CA GLN A 50 10.60 -2.41 -0.30
C GLN A 50 11.00 -1.10 -1.00
N ASP A 51 10.11 -0.56 -1.83
CA ASP A 51 10.37 0.62 -2.65
C ASP A 51 9.19 1.57 -2.53
N GLY A 52 9.48 2.86 -2.64
CA GLY A 52 8.55 3.92 -2.30
C GLY A 52 8.31 4.05 -0.79
N SER A 53 7.60 5.12 -0.42
CA SER A 53 7.30 5.40 0.98
C SER A 53 6.02 6.18 1.16
N VAL A 54 5.43 6.02 2.34
CA VAL A 54 4.26 6.79 2.77
C VAL A 54 4.56 7.45 4.10
N ALA A 55 4.29 8.75 4.16
CA ALA A 55 4.26 9.53 5.39
C ALA A 55 2.92 10.26 5.50
N VAL A 56 2.43 10.32 6.73
CA VAL A 56 1.28 11.16 7.10
C VAL A 56 1.79 12.01 8.26
N ASP A 57 1.77 13.33 8.08
CA ASP A 57 2.22 14.29 9.09
C ASP A 57 1.10 14.67 10.08
N GLU A 58 1.43 15.55 11.02
CA GLU A 58 0.50 16.03 12.06
C GLU A 58 -0.61 16.94 11.49
N ASP A 59 -0.38 17.56 10.34
CA ASP A 59 -1.35 18.37 9.59
C ASP A 59 -2.26 17.53 8.68
N HIS A 60 -2.20 16.19 8.80
CA HIS A 60 -2.93 15.23 7.96
C HIS A 60 -2.57 15.33 6.47
N GLN A 61 -1.38 15.85 6.15
CA GLN A 61 -0.85 15.83 4.80
C GLN A 61 -0.24 14.47 4.49
N ILE A 62 -0.67 13.90 3.38
CA ILE A 62 -0.14 12.63 2.86
C ILE A 62 1.04 12.97 1.94
N SER A 63 2.20 12.41 2.24
CA SER A 63 3.37 12.42 1.37
C SER A 63 3.68 11.01 0.89
N MET A 64 3.68 10.79 -0.42
CA MET A 64 3.98 9.50 -1.04
C MET A 64 5.15 9.59 -1.99
N SER A 65 6.10 8.67 -1.85
CA SER A 65 7.16 8.44 -2.81
C SER A 65 6.82 7.22 -3.65
N TYR A 66 6.72 7.42 -4.96
CA TYR A 66 6.42 6.38 -5.93
C TYR A 66 7.69 5.95 -6.68
N PRO A 67 7.73 4.72 -7.22
CA PRO A 67 6.69 3.69 -7.17
C PRO A 67 6.65 2.93 -5.84
N ILE A 68 5.46 2.52 -5.40
CA ILE A 68 5.29 1.64 -4.23
C ILE A 68 5.46 0.19 -4.66
N LYS A 69 6.39 -0.55 -4.03
CA LYS A 69 6.62 -1.98 -4.27
C LYS A 69 6.59 -2.78 -2.98
N LEU A 70 6.04 -3.99 -3.06
CA LEU A 70 6.12 -4.95 -1.98
C LEU A 70 7.54 -5.51 -1.86
N SER A 71 7.96 -5.74 -0.62
CA SER A 71 9.11 -6.58 -0.31
C SER A 71 8.78 -8.05 -0.53
N SER A 72 9.78 -8.93 -0.48
CA SER A 72 9.55 -10.38 -0.51
C SER A 72 8.52 -10.83 0.54
N ALA A 73 8.57 -10.25 1.74
CA ALA A 73 7.60 -10.53 2.80
C ALA A 73 6.20 -9.98 2.46
N GLY A 74 6.13 -8.79 1.86
CA GLY A 74 4.88 -8.21 1.39
C GLY A 74 4.20 -9.03 0.28
N VAL A 75 4.99 -9.56 -0.66
CA VAL A 75 4.51 -10.45 -1.73
C VAL A 75 3.93 -11.73 -1.15
N GLU A 76 4.62 -12.36 -0.19
CA GLU A 76 4.11 -13.58 0.46
C GLU A 76 2.85 -13.29 1.28
N ALA A 77 2.77 -12.15 1.98
CA ALA A 77 1.57 -11.72 2.69
C ALA A 77 0.40 -11.49 1.72
N ALA A 78 0.63 -10.87 0.56
CA ALA A 78 -0.39 -10.65 -0.45
C ALA A 78 -0.92 -11.97 -1.04
N LYS A 79 -0.03 -12.92 -1.35
CA LYS A 79 -0.41 -14.26 -1.85
C LYS A 79 -1.25 -15.06 -0.85
N GLN A 80 -1.03 -14.89 0.45
CA GLN A 80 -1.85 -15.54 1.49
C GLN A 80 -3.27 -14.99 1.54
N VAL A 81 -3.44 -13.73 1.17
CA VAL A 81 -4.73 -13.03 1.19
C VAL A 81 -5.55 -13.29 -0.07
N GLU A 82 -4.89 -13.46 -1.22
CA GLU A 82 -5.53 -13.79 -2.50
C GLU A 82 -6.01 -15.26 -2.59
N ARG A 83 -5.70 -16.07 -1.58
CA ARG A 83 -5.93 -17.52 -1.58
C ARG A 83 -7.36 -17.96 -1.33
#